data_AF-A0A955QV09-F1
#
_entry.id   AF-A0A955QV09-F1
#
_cell.length_a   1.000
_cell.length_b   1.000
_cell.length_c   1.000
_cell.angle_alpha   90.00
_cell.angle_beta   90.00
_cell.angle_gamma   90.00
#
_symmetry.space_group_name_H-M   'P 1'
#
loop_
_entity.id
_entity.type
_entity.pdbx_description
1 polymer ?
#
loop_
_entity_poly.entity_id
_entity_poly.type
_entity_poly.pdbx_seq_one_letter_code
_entity_poly.pdbx_strand_id
1 'polypeptide(L)'
;MTHFKSANTQDEVSPNEREAELQDSILSILHVNGSMSVEELVAQLPHCRWVEVLKAVSWLWGEEKLELEQAEYGIMIRSFGKPQYLGPSVGKLVRRSVVKMELTAS
;
A
#
# COMPACT_ATOMS: atom_id res chain seq x y z
N MET A 1 -30.40 -1.44 -40.56
CA MET A 1 -29.09 -0.94 -40.09
C MET A 1 -29.16 -0.78 -38.58
N THR A 2 -28.67 -1.76 -37.83
CA THR A 2 -28.60 -1.71 -36.36
C THR A 2 -27.32 -0.99 -35.96
N HIS A 3 -27.43 0.23 -35.43
CA HIS A 3 -26.32 0.91 -34.78
C HIS A 3 -26.11 0.29 -33.39
N PHE A 4 -25.12 -0.60 -33.28
CA PHE A 4 -24.54 -0.97 -31.99
C PHE A 4 -23.72 0.23 -31.49
N LYS A 5 -24.29 0.98 -30.55
CA LYS A 5 -23.56 1.98 -29.78
C LYS A 5 -22.83 1.23 -28.67
N SER A 6 -21.57 0.87 -28.91
CA SER A 6 -20.70 0.33 -27.87
C SER A 6 -20.55 1.38 -26.77
N ALA A 7 -21.23 1.16 -25.65
CA ALA A 7 -20.94 1.86 -24.40
C ALA A 7 -19.54 1.39 -23.96
N ASN A 8 -18.52 2.17 -24.30
CA ASN A 8 -17.21 2.06 -23.67
C ASN A 8 -17.36 2.67 -22.28
N THR A 9 -17.83 1.86 -21.33
CA THR A 9 -17.86 2.21 -19.91
C THR A 9 -16.42 2.21 -19.43
N GLN A 10 -15.69 3.30 -19.69
CA GLN A 10 -14.57 3.64 -18.85
C GLN A 10 -15.20 4.05 -17.52
N ASP A 11 -15.18 3.14 -16.55
CA ASP A 11 -15.38 3.48 -15.15
C ASP A 11 -14.34 4.55 -14.81
N GLU A 12 -14.74 5.82 -14.89
CA GLU A 12 -14.00 6.93 -14.34
C GLU A 12 -14.01 6.74 -12.83
N VAL A 13 -12.98 6.03 -12.32
CA VAL A 13 -12.69 5.96 -10.89
C VAL A 13 -12.66 7.40 -10.39
N SER A 14 -13.52 7.70 -9.42
CA SER A 14 -13.61 9.07 -8.92
C SER A 14 -12.25 9.47 -8.33
N PRO A 15 -11.82 10.74 -8.46
CA PRO A 15 -10.54 11.18 -7.93
C PRO A 15 -10.31 10.81 -6.46
N ASN A 16 -11.40 10.76 -5.68
CA ASN A 16 -11.38 10.40 -4.27
C ASN A 16 -11.13 8.90 -4.02
N GLU A 17 -11.67 8.02 -4.86
CA GLU A 17 -11.43 6.57 -4.74
C GLU A 17 -9.96 6.24 -5.04
N ARG A 18 -9.39 6.87 -6.07
CA ARG A 18 -7.97 6.70 -6.41
C ARG A 18 -7.03 7.20 -5.31
N GLU A 19 -7.38 8.29 -4.64
CA GLU A 19 -6.61 8.81 -3.51
C GLU A 19 -6.68 7.87 -2.31
N ALA A 20 -7.86 7.31 -2.01
CA ALA A 20 -8.03 6.32 -0.95
C ALA A 20 -7.25 5.02 -1.24
N GLU A 21 -7.31 4.52 -2.48
CA GLU A 21 -6.53 3.34 -2.90
C GLU A 21 -5.02 3.56 -2.78
N LEU A 22 -4.54 4.77 -3.09
CA LEU A 22 -3.13 5.14 -2.93
C LEU A 22 -2.73 5.16 -1.45
N GLN A 23 -3.55 5.73 -0.59
CA GLN A 23 -3.31 5.75 0.85
C GLN A 23 -3.24 4.32 1.42
N ASP A 24 -4.19 3.45 1.06
CA ASP A 24 -4.20 2.06 1.47
C ASP A 24 -2.98 1.29 0.95
N SER A 25 -2.54 1.58 -0.28
CA SER A 25 -1.33 1.01 -0.87
C SER A 25 -0.08 1.41 -0.08
N ILE A 26 0.06 2.69 0.27
CA ILE A 26 1.19 3.19 1.08
C ILE A 26 1.23 2.49 2.44
N LEU A 27 0.08 2.42 3.14
CA LEU A 27 0.00 1.76 4.43
C LEU A 27 0.35 0.27 4.33
N SER A 28 -0.12 -0.41 3.28
CA SER A 28 0.20 -1.82 3.03
C SER A 28 1.69 -2.06 2.79
N ILE A 29 2.33 -1.21 1.97
CA ILE A 29 3.76 -1.28 1.67
C ILE A 29 4.59 -1.09 2.95
N LEU A 30 4.27 -0.06 3.75
CA LEU A 30 4.96 0.23 5.01
C LEU A 30 4.72 -0.85 6.06
N HIS A 31 3.54 -1.48 6.06
CA HIS A 31 3.27 -2.58 6.97
C HIS A 31 4.14 -3.82 6.67
N VAL A 32 4.30 -4.14 5.38
CA VAL A 32 5.08 -5.31 4.95
C VAL A 32 6.58 -5.09 5.12
N ASN A 33 7.08 -3.91 4.76
CA ASN A 33 8.51 -3.63 4.73
C ASN A 33 9.03 -2.97 6.02
N GLY A 34 8.14 -2.42 6.85
CA GLY A 34 8.50 -1.64 8.03
C GLY A 34 8.84 -0.20 7.68
N SER A 35 9.92 0.32 8.29
CA SER A 35 10.38 1.69 8.04
C SER A 35 11.16 1.75 6.73
N MET A 36 10.90 2.75 5.90
CA MET A 36 11.63 3.00 4.65
C MET A 36 11.71 4.50 4.34
N SER A 37 12.61 4.90 3.44
CA SER A 37 12.69 6.30 3.03
C SER A 37 11.53 6.70 2.11
N VAL A 38 11.27 8.00 2.01
CA VAL A 38 10.31 8.56 1.03
C VAL A 38 10.66 8.11 -0.39
N GLU A 39 11.94 8.12 -0.74
CA GLU A 39 12.44 7.74 -2.07
C GLU A 39 12.19 6.26 -2.37
N GLU A 40 12.41 5.38 -1.39
CA GLU A 40 12.10 3.95 -1.49
C GLU A 40 10.60 3.72 -1.67
N LEU A 41 9.76 4.44 -0.93
CA LEU A 41 8.31 4.36 -1.05
C LEU A 41 7.83 4.79 -2.45
N VAL A 42 8.37 5.89 -2.99
CA VAL A 42 8.05 6.35 -4.35
C VAL A 42 8.48 5.32 -5.39
N ALA A 43 9.65 4.68 -5.21
CA ALA A 43 10.12 3.63 -6.11
C ALA A 43 9.21 2.39 -6.11
N GLN A 44 8.53 2.07 -5.00
CA GLN A 44 7.56 0.97 -4.93
C GLN A 44 6.21 1.29 -5.59
N LEU A 45 5.95 2.54 -5.93
CA LEU A 45 4.70 3.00 -6.57
C LEU A 45 4.98 3.62 -7.95
N PRO A 46 5.53 2.85 -8.92
CA PRO A 46 5.96 3.39 -10.22
C PRO A 46 4.82 3.89 -11.09
N HIS A 47 3.57 3.49 -10.78
CA HIS A 47 2.37 3.93 -11.47
C HIS A 47 1.80 5.25 -10.94
N CYS A 48 2.37 5.77 -9.84
CA CYS A 48 1.95 7.01 -9.20
C CYS A 48 2.98 8.12 -9.44
N ARG A 49 2.51 9.37 -9.54
CA ARG A 49 3.44 10.50 -9.60
C ARG A 49 4.00 10.74 -8.19
N TRP A 50 5.28 11.08 -8.07
CA TRP A 50 5.91 11.37 -6.77
C TRP A 50 5.13 12.40 -5.94
N VAL A 51 4.55 13.41 -6.58
CA VAL A 51 3.71 14.43 -5.92
C VAL A 51 2.45 13.82 -5.29
N GLU A 52 1.81 12.85 -5.95
CA GLU A 52 0.62 12.16 -5.44
C GLU A 52 0.98 11.34 -4.20
N VAL A 53 2.12 10.64 -4.24
CA VAL A 53 2.66 9.89 -3.10
C VAL A 53 2.92 10.82 -1.92
N LEU A 54 3.59 11.96 -2.14
CA LEU A 54 3.86 12.93 -1.06
C LEU A 54 2.60 13.53 -0.46
N LYS A 55 1.58 13.83 -1.28
CA LYS A 55 0.29 14.30 -0.79
C LYS A 55 -0.38 13.26 0.11
N ALA A 56 -0.39 12.00 -0.31
CA ALA A 56 -0.96 10.91 0.46
C ALA A 56 -0.19 10.67 1.77
N VAL A 57 1.15 10.69 1.73
CA VAL A 57 2.00 10.62 2.95
C VAL A 57 1.70 11.77 3.89
N SER A 58 1.60 13.00 3.37
CA SER A 58 1.31 14.19 4.18
C SER A 58 -0.07 14.10 4.84
N TRP A 59 -1.07 13.62 4.11
CA TRP A 59 -2.41 13.38 4.64
C TRP A 59 -2.41 12.31 5.74
N LEU A 60 -1.79 11.16 5.47
CA LEU A 60 -1.70 10.06 6.44
C LEU A 60 -0.91 10.43 7.70
N TRP A 61 0.10 11.29 7.58
CA TRP A 61 0.82 11.85 8.72
C TRP A 61 -0.07 12.79 9.55
N GLY A 62 -0.86 13.64 8.88
CA GLY A 62 -1.85 14.50 9.54
C GLY A 62 -2.95 13.71 10.27
N GLU A 63 -3.28 12.52 9.78
CA GLU A 63 -4.22 11.57 10.39
C GLU A 63 -3.58 10.66 11.45
N GLU A 64 -2.33 10.94 11.86
CA GLU A 64 -1.57 10.18 12.86
C GLU A 64 -1.38 8.69 12.52
N LYS A 65 -1.48 8.33 11.24
CA LYS A 65 -1.28 6.94 10.74
C LYS A 65 0.18 6.65 10.40
N LEU A 66 1.00 7.68 10.24
CA LEU A 66 2.43 7.57 9.93
C LEU A 66 3.29 8.29 10.97
N GLU A 67 4.50 7.81 11.15
CA GLU A 67 5.61 8.53 11.77
C GLU A 67 6.57 9.00 10.68
N LEU A 68 7.04 10.24 10.81
CA LEU A 68 8.13 10.77 10.01
C LEU A 68 9.33 10.97 10.93
N GLU A 69 10.44 10.34 10.61
CA GLU A 69 11.71 10.47 11.33
C GLU A 69 12.77 11.02 10.37
N GLN A 70 13.45 12.10 10.78
CA GLN A 70 14.58 12.61 10.03
C GLN A 70 15.81 11.76 10.33
N ALA A 71 16.32 11.05 9.32
CA ALA A 71 17.55 10.27 9.39
C ALA A 71 18.68 10.99 8.63
N GLU A 72 19.91 10.49 8.77
CA GLU A 72 21.13 11.04 8.17
C GLU A 72 21.04 11.21 6.64
N TYR A 73 20.24 10.37 5.97
CA TYR A 73 20.14 10.32 4.51
C TYR A 73 18.73 10.62 3.96
N GLY A 74 17.80 11.10 4.78
CA GLY A 74 16.46 11.44 4.31
C GLY A 74 15.37 11.34 5.37
N ILE A 75 14.12 11.39 4.91
CA ILE A 75 12.95 11.22 5.78
C ILE A 75 12.57 9.74 5.72
N MET A 76 12.61 9.09 6.88
CA MET A 76 12.10 7.75 7.09
C MET A 76 10.62 7.82 7.45
N ILE A 77 9.83 6.93 6.86
CA ILE A 77 8.40 6.80 7.08
C ILE A 77 8.14 5.44 7.70
N ARG A 78 7.32 5.39 8.74
CA ARG A 78 6.81 4.15 9.34
C ARG A 78 5.30 4.27 9.54
N SER A 79 4.55 3.19 9.31
CA SER A 79 3.12 3.15 9.64
C SER A 79 2.88 2.77 11.11
N PHE A 80 1.93 3.43 11.75
CA PHE A 80 1.37 3.01 13.03
C PHE A 80 0.09 2.19 12.84
N GLY A 81 -0.10 1.21 13.72
CA GLY A 81 -1.32 0.43 13.78
C GLY A 81 -1.13 -1.05 13.43
N LYS A 82 -1.88 -1.90 14.14
CA LYS A 82 -2.10 -3.29 13.71
C LYS A 82 -2.87 -3.28 12.40
N PRO A 83 -2.63 -4.25 11.50
CA PRO A 83 -3.32 -4.30 10.22
C PRO A 83 -4.82 -4.29 10.49
N GLN A 84 -5.52 -3.23 10.07
CA GLN A 84 -6.95 -3.34 9.91
C GLN A 84 -7.13 -4.26 8.73
N TYR A 85 -7.45 -5.51 9.03
CA TYR A 85 -7.81 -6.54 8.07
C TYR A 85 -8.79 -5.92 7.07
N LEU A 86 -8.32 -5.70 5.85
CA LEU A 86 -9.19 -5.55 4.70
C LEU A 86 -10.13 -6.75 4.70
N GLY A 87 -11.44 -6.48 4.73
CA GLY A 87 -12.48 -7.49 4.67
C GLY A 87 -12.30 -8.44 3.48
N PRO A 88 -12.96 -9.61 3.52
CA PRO A 88 -12.64 -10.74 2.66
C PRO A 88 -13.03 -10.45 1.21
N SER A 89 -12.10 -9.97 0.38
CA SER A 89 -12.34 -9.88 -1.08
C SER A 89 -11.12 -10.13 -1.97
N VAL A 90 -10.00 -10.60 -1.41
CA VAL A 90 -8.89 -11.12 -2.24
C VAL A 90 -8.64 -12.58 -1.89
N GLY A 91 -9.12 -13.44 -2.79
CA GLY A 91 -9.09 -14.88 -2.64
C GLY A 91 -7.68 -15.46 -2.63
N LYS A 92 -7.57 -16.57 -1.89
CA LYS A 92 -6.59 -17.65 -2.06
C LYS A 92 -5.15 -17.21 -2.36
N LEU A 93 -4.37 -16.97 -1.32
CA LEU A 93 -2.92 -17.17 -1.40
C LEU A 93 -2.46 -18.21 -0.36
N VAL A 94 -2.25 -19.41 -0.90
CA VAL A 94 -1.51 -20.58 -0.43
C VAL A 94 -0.78 -20.42 0.91
N ARG A 95 -1.29 -21.10 1.94
CA ARG A 95 -0.50 -21.48 3.13
C ARG A 95 0.63 -22.41 2.67
N ARG A 96 1.86 -21.90 2.50
CA ARG A 96 3.04 -22.77 2.48
C ARG A 96 3.35 -23.18 3.91
N SER A 97 3.09 -24.45 4.19
CA SER A 97 3.45 -25.15 5.41
C SER A 97 4.94 -24.94 5.71
N VAL A 98 5.24 -24.30 6.84
CA VAL A 98 6.57 -24.38 7.46
C VAL A 98 6.57 -25.66 8.28
N VAL A 99 7.17 -26.71 7.72
CA VAL A 99 7.50 -27.94 8.44
C VAL A 99 8.57 -27.58 9.47
N LYS A 100 8.20 -27.61 10.75
CA LYS A 100 9.15 -27.53 11.86
C LYS A 100 9.66 -28.95 12.11
N MET A 101 10.82 -29.29 11.55
CA MET A 101 11.56 -30.50 11.95
C MET A 101 12.19 -30.22 13.33
N GLU A 102 11.64 -30.84 14.36
CA GLU A 102 12.33 -30.98 15.64
C GLU A 102 13.42 -32.05 15.48
N LEU A 103 14.68 -31.63 15.54
CA LEU A 103 15.81 -32.53 15.74
C LEU A 103 15.91 -32.79 17.24
N THR A 104 15.30 -33.89 17.70
CA THR A 104 15.64 -34.49 19.00
C THR A 104 16.96 -35.24 18.83
N ALA A 105 18.03 -34.69 19.38
CA ALA A 105 19.27 -35.42 19.59
C ALA A 105 19.12 -36.30 20.84
N SER A 106 19.36 -37.59 20.69
CA SER A 106 19.72 -38.53 21.76
C SER A 106 20.72 -39.53 21.20
#